data_AF-A0A853JIU3-F1
#
_entry.id   AF-A0A853JIU3-F1
#
_cell.length_a   1.000
_cell.length_b   1.000
_cell.length_c   1.000
_cell.angle_alpha   90.00
_cell.angle_beta   90.00
_cell.angle_gamma   90.00
#
_symmetry.space_group_name_H-M   'P 1'
#
loop_
_entity.id
_entity.type
_entity.pdbx_description
1 polymer ?
#
loop_
_entity_poly.entity_id
_entity_poly.type
_entity_poly.pdbx_seq_one_letter_code
_entity_poly.pdbx_strand_id
1 'polypeptide(L)'
;MSITAALNHLPSILPATVIAAIIIFVTKEVFEFFRRRNERARKLSAIKLLLAEEIEKNHWSHTSMFRVLGTIKELSEDFPEAEYRLHIARNGTEHVRVKREPEDTFESNQWIPKFHDEQYKKLLPTLAELDKELFTLINSTYSELAELTHYRDLLLGFIAGEDAPPGPDLTRSFLIDFGDEKTDYFAHLNAAYLALAGKKLEGWRLR
;
A
#
# COMPACT_ATOMS: atom_id res chain seq x y z
N MET A 1 -1.07 -19.50 57.56
CA MET A 1 -2.36 -20.19 57.44
C MET A 1 -2.36 -20.90 56.11
N SER A 2 -2.08 -22.21 56.12
CA SER A 2 -1.65 -22.96 54.94
C SER A 2 -2.79 -23.20 53.95
N ILE A 3 -2.49 -23.13 52.65
CA ILE A 3 -3.40 -23.42 51.52
C ILE A 3 -4.10 -24.79 51.71
N THR A 4 -3.46 -25.72 52.41
CA THR A 4 -4.00 -27.03 52.81
C THR A 4 -5.18 -26.98 53.79
N ALA A 5 -5.30 -25.97 54.65
CA ALA A 5 -6.44 -25.83 55.56
C ALA A 5 -7.71 -25.34 54.84
N ALA A 6 -7.57 -24.52 53.79
CA ALA A 6 -8.68 -24.06 52.95
C ALA A 6 -9.24 -25.18 52.07
N LEU A 7 -8.38 -26.08 51.58
CA LEU A 7 -8.77 -27.22 50.75
C LEU A 7 -9.61 -28.26 51.50
N ASN A 8 -9.40 -28.44 52.81
CA ASN A 8 -10.10 -29.45 53.61
C ASN A 8 -11.56 -29.10 53.97
N HIS A 9 -12.00 -27.85 53.77
CA HIS A 9 -13.39 -27.42 54.03
C HIS A 9 -14.24 -27.20 52.77
N LEU A 10 -13.66 -27.31 51.57
CA LEU A 10 -14.38 -27.16 50.29
C LEU A 10 -15.59 -28.11 50.12
N PRO A 11 -15.57 -29.40 50.55
CA PRO A 11 -16.71 -30.29 50.38
C PRO A 11 -17.94 -29.88 51.22
N SER A 12 -17.73 -29.05 52.25
CA SER A 12 -18.77 -28.58 53.17
C SER A 12 -19.43 -27.27 52.72
N ILE A 13 -18.84 -26.54 51.77
CA ILE A 13 -19.20 -25.14 51.45
C ILE A 13 -19.77 -25.00 50.04
N LEU A 14 -19.42 -25.89 49.11
CA LEU A 14 -19.95 -25.88 47.74
C LEU A 14 -20.39 -27.28 47.29
N PRO A 15 -21.65 -27.45 46.82
CA PRO A 15 -22.09 -28.70 46.21
C PRO A 15 -21.16 -29.11 45.07
N ALA A 16 -20.88 -30.41 44.93
CA ALA A 16 -20.02 -30.94 43.87
C ALA A 16 -20.47 -30.50 42.45
N THR A 17 -21.78 -30.25 42.28
CA THR A 17 -22.37 -29.70 41.05
C THR A 17 -21.87 -28.29 40.73
N VAL A 18 -21.67 -27.44 41.73
CA VAL A 18 -21.15 -26.07 41.55
C VAL A 18 -19.67 -26.12 41.11
N ILE A 19 -18.88 -27.00 41.72
CA ILE A 19 -17.48 -27.20 41.34
C ILE A 19 -17.40 -27.72 39.89
N ALA A 20 -18.23 -28.69 39.52
CA ALA A 20 -18.30 -29.19 38.15
C ALA A 20 -18.71 -28.10 37.14
N ALA A 21 -19.70 -27.27 37.48
CA ALA A 21 -20.13 -26.16 36.64
C ALA A 21 -19.01 -25.12 36.42
N ILE A 22 -18.26 -24.77 37.47
CA ILE A 22 -17.11 -23.87 37.37
C ILE A 22 -16.05 -24.45 36.44
N ILE A 23 -15.69 -25.74 36.60
CA ILE A 23 -14.69 -26.40 35.74
C ILE A 23 -15.13 -26.40 34.28
N ILE A 24 -16.39 -26.71 34.00
CA ILE A 24 -16.94 -26.71 32.63
C ILE A 24 -16.89 -25.29 32.04
N PHE A 25 -17.30 -24.29 32.82
CA PHE A 25 -17.29 -22.90 32.37
C PHE A 25 -15.86 -22.41 32.07
N VAL A 26 -14.90 -22.68 32.95
CA VAL A 26 -13.50 -22.33 32.74
C VAL A 26 -12.93 -23.03 31.50
N THR A 27 -13.18 -24.33 31.35
CA THR A 27 -12.70 -25.10 30.19
C THR A 27 -13.30 -24.54 28.89
N LYS A 28 -14.59 -24.20 28.89
CA LYS A 28 -15.26 -23.58 27.74
C LYS A 28 -14.64 -22.22 27.41
N GLU A 29 -14.44 -21.36 28.40
CA GLU A 29 -13.89 -20.02 28.19
C GLU A 29 -12.45 -20.09 27.64
N VAL A 30 -11.65 -21.03 28.14
CA VAL A 30 -10.29 -21.28 27.61
C VAL A 30 -10.36 -21.74 26.15
N PHE A 31 -11.26 -22.66 25.80
CA PHE A 31 -11.44 -23.10 24.43
C PHE A 31 -11.91 -21.95 23.52
N GLU A 32 -12.87 -21.14 23.98
CA GLU A 32 -13.33 -19.96 23.25
C GLU A 32 -12.21 -18.94 23.05
N PHE A 33 -11.38 -18.72 24.06
CA PHE A 33 -10.22 -17.84 23.96
C PHE A 33 -9.25 -18.31 22.87
N PHE A 34 -8.89 -19.59 22.86
CA PHE A 34 -8.02 -20.15 21.81
C PHE A 34 -8.65 -20.08 20.43
N ARG A 35 -9.95 -20.36 20.32
CA ARG A 35 -10.70 -20.25 19.06
C ARG A 35 -10.67 -18.81 18.52
N ARG A 36 -11.00 -17.82 19.36
CA ARG A 36 -11.00 -16.39 18.99
C ARG A 36 -9.59 -15.92 18.60
N ARG A 37 -8.56 -16.37 19.32
CA ARG A 37 -7.15 -16.05 18.99
C ARG A 37 -6.74 -16.60 17.62
N ASN A 38 -7.11 -17.85 17.31
CA ASN A 38 -6.79 -18.46 16.03
C ASN A 38 -7.56 -17.79 14.86
N GLU A 39 -8.84 -17.44 15.08
CA GLU A 39 -9.64 -16.69 14.12
C GLU A 39 -9.02 -15.32 13.83
N ARG A 40 -8.61 -14.58 14.87
CA ARG A 40 -7.90 -13.30 14.73
C ARG A 40 -6.61 -13.45 13.93
N ALA A 41 -5.79 -14.44 14.24
CA ALA A 41 -4.52 -14.69 13.54
C ALA A 41 -4.73 -15.02 12.05
N ARG A 42 -5.70 -15.88 11.73
CA ARG A 42 -6.06 -16.20 10.35
C ARG A 42 -6.55 -14.98 9.58
N LYS A 43 -7.42 -14.17 10.20
CA LYS A 43 -7.99 -12.97 9.57
C LYS A 43 -6.90 -11.94 9.29
N LEU A 44 -6.00 -11.71 10.25
CA LEU A 44 -4.84 -10.85 10.08
C LEU A 44 -3.91 -11.34 8.97
N SER A 45 -3.63 -12.64 8.91
CA SER A 45 -2.81 -13.24 7.86
C SER A 45 -3.38 -13.02 6.45
N ALA A 46 -4.70 -13.20 6.28
CA ALA A 46 -5.38 -12.95 5.02
C ALA A 46 -5.30 -11.47 4.60
N ILE A 47 -5.47 -10.54 5.54
CA ILE A 47 -5.34 -9.10 5.29
C ILE A 47 -3.90 -8.76 4.87
N LYS A 48 -2.91 -9.29 5.60
CA LYS A 48 -1.49 -9.09 5.29
C LYS A 48 -1.16 -9.51 3.87
N LEU A 49 -1.64 -10.69 3.47
CA LEU A 49 -1.44 -11.20 2.11
C LEU A 49 -2.04 -10.27 1.05
N LEU A 50 -3.32 -9.91 1.18
CA LEU A 50 -4.00 -9.08 0.17
C LEU A 50 -3.37 -7.69 0.03
N LEU A 51 -2.99 -7.07 1.15
CA LEU A 51 -2.32 -5.76 1.13
C LEU A 51 -0.89 -5.85 0.58
N ALA A 52 -0.16 -6.94 0.85
CA ALA A 52 1.17 -7.16 0.28
C ALA A 52 1.10 -7.29 -1.25
N GLU A 53 0.09 -7.98 -1.77
CA GLU A 53 -0.14 -8.08 -3.22
C GLU A 53 -0.48 -6.73 -3.85
N GLU A 54 -1.29 -5.89 -3.19
CA GLU A 54 -1.57 -4.52 -3.66
C GLU A 54 -0.32 -3.65 -3.68
N ILE A 55 0.55 -3.74 -2.66
CA ILE A 55 1.84 -3.05 -2.64
C ILE A 55 2.76 -3.52 -3.76
N GLU A 56 2.79 -4.81 -4.09
CA GLU A 56 3.59 -5.32 -5.22
C GLU A 56 3.13 -4.73 -6.56
N LYS A 57 1.84 -4.44 -6.73
CA LYS A 57 1.32 -3.74 -7.91
C LYS A 57 1.71 -2.27 -7.88
N ASN A 58 1.59 -1.63 -6.73
CA ASN A 58 1.98 -0.23 -6.56
C ASN A 58 3.48 0.00 -6.74
N HIS A 59 4.32 -1.00 -6.47
CA HIS A 59 5.74 -0.96 -6.79
C HIS A 59 6.00 -0.86 -8.29
N TRP A 60 5.22 -1.59 -9.11
CA TRP A 60 5.28 -1.44 -10.56
C TRP A 60 4.83 -0.03 -10.97
N SER A 61 3.75 0.48 -10.37
CA SER A 61 3.25 1.81 -10.69
C SER A 61 4.22 2.92 -10.35
N HIS A 62 4.84 2.84 -9.17
CA HIS A 62 5.94 3.69 -8.75
C HIS A 62 7.10 3.62 -9.74
N THR A 63 7.61 2.42 -10.02
CA THR A 63 8.75 2.24 -10.93
C THR A 63 8.48 2.81 -12.33
N SER A 64 7.26 2.62 -12.83
CA SER A 64 6.86 3.09 -14.16
C SER A 64 6.72 4.60 -14.21
N MET A 65 6.06 5.21 -13.22
CA MET A 65 5.93 6.66 -13.12
C MET A 65 7.29 7.35 -13.03
N PHE A 66 8.17 6.90 -12.13
CA PHE A 66 9.50 7.50 -11.98
C PHE A 66 10.42 7.25 -13.19
N ARG A 67 10.15 6.22 -13.99
CA ARG A 67 10.83 6.05 -15.28
C ARG A 67 10.42 7.14 -16.27
N VAL A 68 9.13 7.47 -16.34
CA VAL A 68 8.64 8.57 -17.17
C VAL A 68 9.25 9.90 -16.72
N LEU A 69 9.25 10.17 -15.40
CA LEU A 69 9.86 11.39 -14.87
C LEU A 69 11.34 11.49 -15.23
N GLY A 70 12.10 10.39 -15.12
CA GLY A 70 13.48 10.33 -15.58
C GLY A 70 13.63 10.64 -17.07
N THR A 71 12.76 10.09 -17.92
CA THR A 71 12.74 10.41 -19.35
C THR A 71 12.41 11.88 -19.61
N ILE A 72 11.48 12.49 -18.85
CA ILE A 72 11.17 13.93 -18.97
C ILE A 72 12.38 14.78 -18.60
N LYS A 73 13.08 14.43 -17.51
CA LYS A 73 14.30 15.10 -17.05
C LYS A 73 15.41 15.04 -18.10
N GLU A 74 15.76 13.84 -18.56
CA GLU A 74 16.76 13.63 -19.60
C GLU A 74 16.44 14.44 -20.88
N LEU A 75 15.20 14.37 -21.35
CA LEU A 75 14.79 15.10 -22.55
C LEU A 75 14.77 16.62 -22.35
N SER A 76 14.43 17.11 -21.16
CA SER A 76 14.43 18.55 -20.90
C SER A 76 15.85 19.13 -20.86
N GLU A 77 16.85 18.33 -20.49
CA GLU A 77 18.26 18.72 -20.48
C GLU A 77 18.88 18.66 -21.89
N ASP A 78 18.62 17.58 -22.63
CA ASP A 78 19.25 17.32 -23.93
C ASP A 78 18.50 17.92 -25.13
N PHE A 79 17.17 18.07 -25.03
CA PHE A 79 16.28 18.45 -26.14
C PHE A 79 15.21 19.47 -25.68
N PRO A 80 15.52 20.79 -25.61
CA PRO A 80 14.60 21.81 -25.09
C PRO A 80 13.24 21.89 -25.81
N GLU A 81 13.22 21.53 -27.09
CA GLU A 81 12.04 21.51 -27.97
C GLU A 81 11.29 20.16 -27.94
N ALA A 82 11.63 19.26 -27.01
CA ALA A 82 10.96 17.97 -26.90
C ALA A 82 9.46 18.13 -26.63
N GLU A 83 8.65 17.41 -27.40
CA GLU A 83 7.20 17.37 -27.28
C GLU A 83 6.75 16.07 -26.63
N TYR A 84 5.78 16.18 -25.72
CA TYR A 84 5.14 15.06 -25.06
C TYR A 84 3.70 14.92 -25.56
N ARG A 85 3.21 13.68 -25.68
CA ARG A 85 1.82 13.41 -26.02
C ARG A 85 1.27 12.25 -25.23
N LEU A 86 0.08 12.45 -24.67
CA LEU A 86 -0.69 11.40 -24.02
C LEU A 86 -1.36 10.52 -25.07
N HIS A 87 -1.10 9.22 -25.00
CA HIS A 87 -1.77 8.21 -25.81
C HIS A 87 -2.58 7.26 -24.93
N ILE A 88 -3.91 7.27 -25.10
CA ILE A 88 -4.79 6.30 -24.43
C ILE A 88 -4.99 5.11 -25.37
N ALA A 89 -4.52 3.94 -24.93
CA ALA A 89 -4.68 2.70 -25.67
C ALA A 89 -6.14 2.19 -25.61
N ARG A 90 -6.49 1.25 -26.50
CA ARG A 90 -7.87 0.69 -26.59
C ARG A 90 -8.39 0.06 -25.29
N ASN A 91 -7.49 -0.41 -24.42
CA ASN A 91 -7.81 -0.99 -23.12
C ASN A 91 -7.90 0.06 -22.00
N GLY A 92 -7.84 1.36 -22.33
CA GLY A 92 -7.89 2.47 -21.37
C GLY A 92 -6.58 2.77 -20.65
N THR A 93 -5.48 2.11 -21.01
CA THR A 93 -4.17 2.40 -20.41
C THR A 93 -3.54 3.67 -21.00
N GLU A 94 -2.96 4.49 -20.12
CA GLU A 94 -2.34 5.77 -20.45
C GLU A 94 -0.84 5.61 -20.74
N HIS A 95 -0.38 6.03 -21.92
CA HIS A 95 1.01 5.93 -22.34
C HIS A 95 1.58 7.28 -22.74
N VAL A 96 2.85 7.51 -22.41
CA VAL A 96 3.64 8.64 -22.92
C VAL A 96 4.23 8.30 -24.25
N ARG A 97 4.07 9.22 -25.19
CA ARG A 97 4.85 9.31 -26.41
C ARG A 97 5.68 10.58 -26.41
N VAL A 98 6.89 10.49 -26.94
CA VAL A 98 7.85 11.59 -26.95
C VAL A 98 8.42 11.80 -28.33
N LYS A 99 8.71 13.05 -28.63
CA LYS A 99 9.34 13.49 -29.86
C LYS A 99 10.47 14.42 -29.43
N ARG A 100 11.71 14.12 -29.84
CA ARG A 100 12.89 14.83 -29.33
C ARG A 100 13.11 16.13 -30.10
N GLU A 101 13.00 16.06 -31.42
CA GLU A 101 13.13 17.22 -32.31
C GLU A 101 11.85 17.44 -33.12
N PRO A 102 11.52 18.68 -33.55
CA PRO A 102 10.31 19.00 -34.31
C PRO A 102 10.05 18.18 -35.59
N GLU A 103 11.09 17.61 -36.17
CA GLU A 103 11.07 16.74 -37.36
C GLU A 103 10.83 15.27 -37.03
N ASP A 104 11.03 14.85 -35.77
CA ASP A 104 10.93 13.46 -35.36
C ASP A 104 9.49 12.94 -35.37
N THR A 105 9.38 11.62 -35.51
CA THR A 105 8.14 10.93 -35.19
C THR A 105 8.03 10.68 -33.70
N PHE A 106 6.80 10.60 -33.18
CA PHE A 106 6.58 10.20 -31.80
C PHE A 106 7.07 8.76 -31.57
N GLU A 107 8.11 8.62 -30.76
CA GLU A 107 8.73 7.37 -30.35
C GLU A 107 8.52 7.16 -28.84
N SER A 108 8.70 5.91 -28.37
CA SER A 108 8.40 5.48 -27.00
C SER A 108 6.90 5.40 -26.67
N ASN A 109 6.51 4.36 -25.93
CA ASN A 109 5.15 4.14 -25.44
C ASN A 109 5.25 3.64 -23.99
N GLN A 110 5.65 4.54 -23.09
CA GLN A 110 5.84 4.21 -21.67
C GLN A 110 4.51 4.26 -20.95
N TRP A 111 4.11 3.16 -20.33
CA TRP A 111 2.86 3.07 -19.57
C TRP A 111 2.96 3.81 -18.23
N ILE A 112 1.94 4.63 -17.90
CA ILE A 112 1.76 5.26 -16.59
C ILE A 112 0.57 4.59 -15.88
N PRO A 113 0.77 3.43 -15.24
CA PRO A 113 -0.28 2.73 -14.51
C PRO A 113 -0.83 3.56 -13.35
N LYS A 114 -2.06 3.27 -12.94
CA LYS A 114 -2.69 3.85 -11.75
C LYS A 114 -2.13 3.21 -10.48
N PHE A 115 -2.14 3.96 -9.39
CA PHE A 115 -1.97 3.37 -8.06
C PHE A 115 -3.27 2.72 -7.61
N HIS A 116 -3.12 1.61 -6.89
CA HIS A 116 -4.19 0.77 -6.39
C HIS A 116 -4.38 1.01 -4.89
N ASP A 117 -5.64 1.10 -4.46
CA ASP A 117 -6.02 1.31 -3.06
C ASP A 117 -7.31 0.57 -2.67
N GLU A 118 -7.78 -0.33 -3.54
CA GLU A 118 -9.08 -0.97 -3.38
C GLU A 118 -9.09 -1.98 -2.22
N GLN A 119 -8.02 -2.74 -2.02
CA GLN A 119 -7.90 -3.66 -0.89
C GLN A 119 -7.69 -2.88 0.40
N TYR A 120 -6.82 -1.86 0.38
CA TYR A 120 -6.65 -0.95 1.51
C TYR A 120 -7.98 -0.40 2.01
N LYS A 121 -8.76 0.28 1.16
CA LYS A 121 -10.06 0.86 1.54
C LYS A 121 -11.02 -0.16 2.14
N LYS A 122 -11.05 -1.38 1.60
CA LYS A 122 -11.94 -2.46 2.06
C LYS A 122 -11.51 -3.06 3.39
N LEU A 123 -10.20 -3.24 3.59
CA LEU A 123 -9.64 -3.98 4.72
C LEU A 123 -9.28 -3.08 5.90
N LEU A 124 -9.14 -1.77 5.68
CA LEU A 124 -8.69 -0.80 6.68
C LEU A 124 -9.46 -0.85 8.01
N PRO A 125 -10.81 -0.89 8.04
CA PRO A 125 -11.54 -0.94 9.31
C PRO A 125 -11.21 -2.22 10.09
N THR A 126 -11.13 -3.36 9.40
CA THR A 126 -10.80 -4.64 10.03
C THR A 126 -9.35 -4.67 10.49
N LEU A 127 -8.43 -4.07 9.74
CA LEU A 127 -7.03 -3.95 10.15
C LEU A 127 -6.90 -3.12 11.44
N ALA A 128 -7.62 -2.00 11.54
CA ALA A 128 -7.63 -1.13 12.72
C ALA A 128 -8.09 -1.87 13.99
N GLU A 129 -9.04 -2.80 13.87
CA GLU A 129 -9.51 -3.64 14.97
C GLU A 129 -8.48 -4.71 15.38
N LEU A 130 -7.73 -5.26 14.41
CA LEU A 130 -6.87 -6.42 14.62
C LEU A 130 -5.45 -6.04 15.03
N ASP A 131 -4.90 -4.94 14.53
CA ASP A 131 -3.50 -4.57 14.75
C ASP A 131 -3.29 -3.05 14.56
N LYS A 132 -3.16 -2.32 15.68
CA LYS A 132 -3.02 -0.85 15.69
C LYS A 132 -1.71 -0.37 15.07
N GLU A 133 -0.61 -1.07 15.34
CA GLU A 133 0.72 -0.67 14.85
C GLU A 133 0.80 -0.87 13.34
N LEU A 134 0.36 -2.04 12.87
CA LEU A 134 0.28 -2.31 11.44
C LEU A 134 -0.69 -1.37 10.74
N PHE A 135 -1.86 -1.09 11.33
CA PHE A 135 -2.79 -0.09 10.82
C PHE A 135 -2.11 1.26 10.61
N THR A 136 -1.36 1.76 11.59
CA THR A 136 -0.72 3.09 11.52
C THR A 136 0.30 3.16 10.39
N LEU A 137 1.13 2.13 10.26
CA LEU A 137 2.13 2.03 9.19
C LEU A 137 1.46 1.97 7.81
N ILE A 138 0.49 1.07 7.62
CA ILE A 138 -0.21 0.93 6.35
C ILE A 138 -0.95 2.22 6.01
N ASN A 139 -1.64 2.85 6.96
CA ASN A 139 -2.35 4.09 6.72
C ASN A 139 -1.42 5.22 6.26
N SER A 140 -0.23 5.33 6.87
CA SER A 140 0.78 6.29 6.41
C SER A 140 1.23 5.98 4.98
N THR A 141 1.58 4.73 4.66
CA THR A 141 1.99 4.35 3.30
C THR A 141 0.92 4.64 2.24
N TYR A 142 -0.36 4.39 2.53
CA TYR A 142 -1.44 4.70 1.59
C TYR A 142 -1.77 6.20 1.50
N SER A 143 -1.37 7.00 2.49
CA SER A 143 -1.42 8.46 2.38
C SER A 143 -0.37 8.94 1.36
N GLU A 144 0.85 8.41 1.42
CA GLU A 144 1.89 8.68 0.41
C GLU A 144 1.47 8.23 -1.00
N LEU A 145 0.80 7.08 -1.12
CA LEU A 145 0.26 6.62 -2.40
C LEU A 145 -0.84 7.52 -2.95
N ALA A 146 -1.64 8.14 -2.08
CA ALA A 146 -2.63 9.12 -2.49
C ALA A 146 -1.97 10.39 -3.04
N GLU A 147 -0.87 10.84 -2.43
CA GLU A 147 -0.05 11.94 -2.97
C GLU A 147 0.58 11.56 -4.32
N LEU A 148 1.15 10.36 -4.45
CA LEU A 148 1.64 9.85 -5.73
C LEU A 148 0.55 9.77 -6.81
N THR A 149 -0.69 9.46 -6.42
CA THR A 149 -1.83 9.49 -7.35
C THR A 149 -2.10 10.91 -7.83
N HIS A 150 -2.04 11.89 -6.94
CA HIS A 150 -2.17 13.30 -7.32
C HIS A 150 -1.06 13.75 -8.28
N TYR A 151 0.21 13.41 -7.98
CA TYR A 151 1.33 13.74 -8.86
C TYR A 151 1.29 13.01 -10.20
N ARG A 152 0.76 11.78 -10.22
CA ARG A 152 0.47 11.07 -11.47
C ARG A 152 -0.53 11.83 -12.32
N ASP A 153 -1.60 12.34 -11.72
CA ASP A 153 -2.62 13.10 -12.45
C ASP A 153 -2.06 14.42 -12.97
N LEU A 154 -1.22 15.11 -12.18
CA LEU A 154 -0.48 16.30 -12.64
C LEU A 154 0.44 15.98 -13.83
N LEU A 155 1.19 14.88 -13.76
CA LEU A 155 2.03 14.38 -14.84
C LEU A 155 1.21 14.13 -16.11
N LEU A 156 0.06 13.45 -15.99
CA LEU A 156 -0.82 13.19 -17.14
C LEU A 156 -1.38 14.48 -17.75
N GLY A 157 -1.79 15.44 -16.93
CA GLY A 157 -2.24 16.76 -17.40
C GLY A 157 -1.14 17.49 -18.17
N PHE A 158 0.09 17.51 -17.63
CA PHE A 158 1.26 18.07 -18.30
C PHE A 158 1.50 17.42 -19.67
N ILE A 159 1.51 16.09 -19.75
CA ILE A 159 1.72 15.33 -21.00
C ILE A 159 0.56 15.54 -22.00
N ALA A 160 -0.65 15.76 -21.51
CA ALA A 160 -1.82 16.04 -22.34
C ALA A 160 -1.82 17.47 -22.90
N GLY A 161 -0.89 18.33 -22.44
CA GLY A 161 -0.86 19.75 -22.78
C GLY A 161 -1.97 20.55 -22.09
N GLU A 162 -2.44 20.08 -20.93
CA GLU A 162 -3.39 20.83 -20.11
C GLU A 162 -2.68 22.01 -19.44
N ASP A 163 -3.26 23.19 -19.56
CA ASP A 163 -2.71 24.43 -19.02
C ASP A 163 -3.13 24.58 -17.55
N ALA A 164 -2.58 23.71 -16.69
CA ALA A 164 -2.86 23.71 -15.26
C ALA A 164 -2.03 24.79 -14.53
N PRO A 165 -2.60 25.52 -13.55
CA PRO A 165 -1.80 26.36 -12.65
C PRO A 165 -0.70 25.52 -11.99
N PRO A 166 0.55 26.01 -11.85
CA PRO A 166 0.99 27.38 -12.08
C PRO A 166 1.51 27.70 -13.50
N GLY A 167 1.30 26.80 -14.47
CA GLY A 167 1.74 26.93 -15.86
C GLY A 167 2.71 25.83 -16.28
N PRO A 168 2.92 25.63 -17.59
CA PRO A 168 3.62 24.46 -18.13
C PRO A 168 5.10 24.38 -17.71
N ASP A 169 5.80 25.51 -17.65
CA ASP A 169 7.23 25.56 -17.30
C ASP A 169 7.47 25.24 -15.82
N LEU A 170 6.66 25.82 -14.94
CA LEU A 170 6.72 25.55 -13.51
C LEU A 170 6.30 24.12 -13.19
N THR A 171 5.29 23.60 -13.89
CA THR A 171 4.87 22.20 -13.78
C THR A 171 5.98 21.26 -14.25
N ARG A 172 6.64 21.57 -15.36
CA ARG A 172 7.81 20.82 -15.85
C ARG A 172 8.93 20.80 -14.82
N SER A 173 9.31 21.96 -14.28
CA SER A 173 10.36 22.06 -13.25
C SER A 173 10.00 21.22 -12.02
N PHE A 174 8.77 21.34 -11.52
CA PHE A 174 8.30 20.53 -10.40
C PHE A 174 8.40 19.03 -10.67
N LEU A 175 7.95 18.56 -11.84
CA LEU A 175 7.99 17.13 -12.20
C LEU A 175 9.43 16.60 -12.31
N ILE A 176 10.36 17.42 -12.79
CA ILE A 176 11.78 17.08 -12.86
C ILE A 176 12.37 16.91 -11.46
N ASP A 177 12.15 17.89 -10.58
CA ASP A 177 12.65 17.87 -9.20
C ASP A 177 12.02 16.71 -8.41
N PHE A 178 10.72 16.50 -8.60
CA PHE A 178 9.98 15.40 -7.99
C PHE A 178 10.52 14.02 -8.39
N GLY A 179 11.07 13.90 -9.61
CA GLY A 179 11.72 12.66 -10.07
C GLY A 179 12.84 12.16 -9.16
N ASP A 180 13.51 13.07 -8.42
CA ASP A 180 14.59 12.75 -7.50
C ASP A 180 14.09 12.16 -6.16
N GLU A 181 12.80 12.32 -5.82
CA GLU A 181 12.18 11.78 -4.61
C GLU A 181 11.86 10.27 -4.70
N LYS A 182 12.22 9.61 -5.81
CA LYS A 182 11.93 8.21 -6.09
C LYS A 182 12.23 7.27 -4.91
N THR A 183 13.40 7.44 -4.28
CA THR A 183 13.87 6.55 -3.21
C THR A 183 13.05 6.67 -1.95
N ASP A 184 12.52 7.86 -1.68
CA ASP A 184 11.83 8.17 -0.43
C ASP A 184 10.45 7.49 -0.44
N TYR A 185 9.70 7.66 -1.53
CA TYR A 185 8.44 6.93 -1.72
C TYR A 185 8.62 5.41 -1.78
N PHE A 186 9.72 4.93 -2.37
CA PHE A 186 10.02 3.50 -2.35
C PHE A 186 10.27 2.98 -0.93
N ALA A 187 10.92 3.77 -0.07
CA ALA A 187 11.14 3.40 1.32
C ALA A 187 9.83 3.17 2.07
N HIS A 188 8.81 4.01 1.85
CA HIS A 188 7.47 3.82 2.41
C HIS A 188 6.81 2.51 1.97
N LEU A 189 6.88 2.20 0.67
CA LEU A 189 6.34 0.94 0.13
C LEU A 189 7.07 -0.28 0.68
N ASN A 190 8.40 -0.24 0.71
CA ASN A 190 9.22 -1.33 1.22
C ASN A 190 9.01 -1.56 2.73
N ALA A 191 8.86 -0.50 3.53
CA ALA A 191 8.58 -0.61 4.97
C ALA A 191 7.23 -1.29 5.24
N ALA A 192 6.17 -0.87 4.54
CA ALA A 192 4.87 -1.52 4.65
C ALA A 192 4.91 -2.98 4.19
N TYR A 193 5.55 -3.25 3.05
CA TYR A 193 5.69 -4.62 2.54
C TYR A 193 6.43 -5.52 3.53
N LEU A 194 7.52 -5.03 4.14
CA LEU A 194 8.27 -5.76 5.15
C LEU A 194 7.39 -6.13 6.37
N ALA A 195 6.54 -5.23 6.83
CA ALA A 195 5.63 -5.50 7.96
C ALA A 195 4.52 -6.52 7.62
N LEU A 196 4.09 -6.57 6.35
CA LEU A 196 3.05 -7.47 5.87
C LEU A 196 3.60 -8.86 5.52
N ALA A 197 4.69 -8.91 4.75
CA ALA A 197 5.25 -10.11 4.13
C ALA A 197 6.48 -10.68 4.85
N GLY A 198 7.10 -9.92 5.76
CA GLY A 198 8.29 -10.34 6.50
C GLY A 198 9.59 -10.36 5.69
N LYS A 199 9.59 -9.77 4.48
CA LYS A 199 10.75 -9.68 3.58
C LYS A 199 10.77 -8.34 2.85
N LYS A 200 11.91 -7.98 2.27
CA LYS A 200 12.04 -6.75 1.47
C LYS A 200 11.26 -6.86 0.15
N LEU A 201 10.87 -5.70 -0.36
CA LEU A 201 10.20 -5.55 -1.64
C LEU A 201 11.25 -5.57 -2.77
N GLU A 202 11.47 -6.74 -3.36
CA GLU A 202 12.48 -6.93 -4.42
C GLU A 202 11.88 -7.04 -5.82
N GLY A 203 10.60 -7.39 -5.92
CA GLY A 203 9.88 -7.57 -7.18
C GLY A 203 8.59 -6.78 -7.23
N TRP A 204 7.92 -6.82 -8.38
CA TRP A 204 6.61 -6.22 -8.59
C TRP A 204 5.70 -7.17 -9.35
N ARG A 205 4.39 -6.97 -9.23
CA ARG A 205 3.39 -7.65 -10.06
C ARG A 205 2.88 -6.69 -11.12
N LEU A 206 2.78 -7.18 -12.35
CA LEU A 206 2.22 -6.42 -13.47
C LEU A 206 0.68 -6.38 -13.45
N ARG A 207 0.04 -7.22 -12.61
CA ARG A 207 -1.41 -7.39 -12.46
C ARG A 207 -1.82 -7.81 -11.06
#